data_AF-A0A973CQN1-F1
#
_entry.id   AF-A0A973CQN1-F1
#
_cell.length_a   1.000
_cell.length_b   1.000
_cell.length_c   1.000
_cell.angle_alpha   90.00
_cell.angle_beta   90.00
_cell.angle_gamma   90.00
#
_symmetry.space_group_name_H-M   'P 1'
#
loop_
_entity.id
_entity.type
_entity.pdbx_description
1 polymer ?
#
loop_
_entity_poly.entity_id
_entity_poly.type
_entity_poly.pdbx_seq_one_letter_code
_entity_poly.pdbx_strand_id
1 'polypeptide(L)'
;ADWLIAFWHHPPYTKGSHDSDVEGQLIEMRKHIMPIMESAGVDLVLTGHSHIYERSMLMDGAYDTPTVAKGFILDDKDGDPKGEGSYKKSPGLNPHEGTIQVVAGHGGTGLMRRGTMPIMKRVLLEHGSLIVEIKGDRMDAIMLNKKGVVSDRFSIDKSKKVTVKRLAKPRELAPFVNLNWLSASATMDDTLTKKKSGVLTTVVPAIHLKGIKASISWDTKNTSWSIEPKTVAIPELESGKKTTNTFKASFKRVPFPLPKLKITLTDKDGKKYSIGAGLHVPAYRSIVIKRMKTAPVLDGTLAKNEIGGLDKQSDLVTYGGTGLAVRQTQFYLGYFKDFIYIGIENFDPNSMNLKTPKRKFDDGMMWADDSNEIFFHRKDSKDFLQLAINANGNLFDVSLGGPKGPAWNSNAKVISKRYKDKWITECFLPFSMFAKPLAAGDKFRFNLLRTSLKPEKEMSQWSHTNRISNHAKEFFGFATMGK
;
A
#
# COMPACT_ATOMS: atom_id res chain seq x y z
N ALA A 1 -53.64 11.80 4.67
CA ALA A 1 -52.35 11.54 4.00
C ALA A 1 -52.29 10.12 3.45
N ASP A 2 -51.79 9.92 2.22
CA ASP A 2 -51.20 8.64 1.82
C ASP A 2 -49.68 8.78 1.97
N TRP A 3 -49.11 7.99 2.88
CA TRP A 3 -47.67 7.97 3.16
C TRP A 3 -46.98 7.01 2.21
N LEU A 4 -45.85 7.43 1.62
CA LEU A 4 -45.03 6.53 0.82
C LEU A 4 -43.70 6.27 1.52
N ILE A 5 -43.57 5.06 2.06
CA ILE A 5 -42.34 4.56 2.67
C ILE A 5 -41.81 3.43 1.79
N ALA A 6 -40.57 3.55 1.34
CA ALA A 6 -39.90 2.52 0.56
C ALA A 6 -38.76 1.89 1.36
N PHE A 7 -38.49 0.60 1.12
CA PHE A 7 -37.39 -0.08 1.78
C PHE A 7 -36.72 -1.11 0.88
N TRP A 8 -35.41 -1.27 1.03
CA TRP A 8 -34.59 -2.28 0.35
C TRP A 8 -33.26 -2.44 1.09
N HIS A 9 -32.40 -3.38 0.65
CA HIS A 9 -31.18 -3.67 1.39
C HIS A 9 -30.05 -2.63 1.19
N HIS A 10 -29.66 -2.34 -0.06
CA HIS A 10 -28.49 -1.51 -0.38
C HIS A 10 -28.75 0.00 -0.27
N PRO A 11 -28.05 0.73 0.61
CA PRO A 11 -28.27 2.15 0.84
C PRO A 11 -27.72 3.01 -0.31
N PRO A 12 -28.52 3.91 -0.92
CA PRO A 12 -28.02 4.88 -1.88
C PRO A 12 -27.01 5.86 -1.26
N TYR A 13 -27.08 6.05 0.06
CA TYR A 13 -26.26 7.00 0.81
C TYR A 13 -25.77 6.38 2.13
N THR A 14 -24.47 6.11 2.23
CA THR A 14 -23.82 5.63 3.46
C THR A 14 -22.30 5.88 3.42
N LYS A 15 -21.71 6.13 4.60
CA LYS A 15 -20.27 5.98 4.87
C LYS A 15 -20.03 5.11 6.12
N GLY A 16 -20.88 4.12 6.36
CA GLY A 16 -20.79 3.15 7.46
C GLY A 16 -19.74 2.05 7.22
N SER A 17 -20.16 0.78 7.23
CA SER A 17 -19.31 -0.35 6.80
C SER A 17 -19.13 -0.41 5.29
N HIS A 18 -19.98 0.30 4.54
CA HIS A 18 -19.92 0.49 3.09
C HIS A 18 -19.73 1.97 2.74
N ASP A 19 -19.19 2.23 1.56
CA ASP A 19 -19.01 3.56 0.99
C ASP A 19 -19.76 3.68 -0.34
N SER A 20 -20.91 4.35 -0.28
CA SER A 20 -21.79 4.55 -1.44
C SER A 20 -21.26 5.51 -2.52
N ASP A 21 -20.10 6.17 -2.34
CA ASP A 21 -19.45 6.94 -3.42
C ASP A 21 -18.39 6.15 -4.19
N VAL A 22 -18.13 4.89 -3.81
CA VAL A 22 -17.15 4.04 -4.50
C VAL A 22 -17.71 2.68 -4.90
N GLU A 23 -18.75 2.21 -4.22
CA GLU A 23 -19.35 0.89 -4.49
C GLU A 23 -20.44 0.97 -5.56
N GLY A 24 -20.24 0.29 -6.68
CA GLY A 24 -21.10 0.37 -7.87
C GLY A 24 -22.59 0.10 -7.60
N GLN A 25 -22.91 -0.94 -6.82
CA GLN A 25 -24.30 -1.29 -6.51
C GLN A 25 -25.04 -0.17 -5.77
N LEU A 26 -24.34 0.56 -4.89
CA LEU A 26 -24.93 1.64 -4.09
C LEU A 26 -25.07 2.91 -4.94
N ILE A 27 -24.11 3.16 -5.83
CA ILE A 27 -24.17 4.22 -6.85
C ILE A 27 -25.36 3.99 -7.79
N GLU A 28 -25.60 2.77 -8.24
CA GLU A 28 -26.73 2.42 -9.12
C GLU A 28 -28.08 2.67 -8.44
N MET A 29 -28.23 2.27 -7.16
CA MET A 29 -29.45 2.57 -6.39
C MET A 29 -29.71 4.09 -6.31
N ARG A 30 -28.66 4.88 -6.08
CA ARG A 30 -28.75 6.35 -6.07
C ARG A 30 -29.12 6.92 -7.43
N LYS A 31 -28.49 6.44 -8.51
CA LYS A 31 -28.63 7.03 -9.85
C LYS A 31 -29.94 6.64 -10.54
N HIS A 32 -30.42 5.42 -10.32
CA HIS A 32 -31.54 4.86 -11.09
C HIS A 32 -32.83 4.72 -10.29
N ILE A 33 -32.74 4.39 -9.00
CA ILE A 33 -33.94 4.15 -8.18
C ILE A 33 -34.41 5.43 -7.50
N MET A 34 -33.50 6.24 -6.96
CA MET A 34 -33.90 7.45 -6.24
C MET A 34 -34.72 8.44 -7.09
N PRO A 35 -34.39 8.71 -8.38
CA PRO A 35 -35.22 9.57 -9.21
C PRO A 35 -36.67 9.10 -9.35
N ILE A 36 -36.88 7.78 -9.46
CA ILE A 36 -38.21 7.19 -9.56
C ILE A 36 -38.96 7.40 -8.24
N MET A 37 -38.32 7.11 -7.11
CA MET A 37 -38.95 7.25 -5.79
C MET A 37 -39.28 8.71 -5.46
N GLU A 38 -38.37 9.66 -5.76
CA GLU A 38 -38.58 11.09 -5.52
C GLU A 38 -39.66 11.67 -6.46
N SER A 39 -39.76 11.17 -7.70
CA SER A 39 -40.87 11.51 -8.62
C SER A 39 -42.23 11.00 -8.15
N ALA A 40 -42.27 9.93 -7.34
CA ALA A 40 -43.49 9.42 -6.73
C ALA A 40 -43.84 10.11 -5.40
N GLY A 41 -42.99 11.03 -4.92
CA GLY A 41 -43.22 11.78 -3.68
C GLY A 41 -42.90 11.01 -2.39
N VAL A 42 -41.98 10.05 -2.43
CA VAL A 42 -41.57 9.24 -1.26
C VAL A 42 -41.18 10.11 -0.05
N ASP A 43 -41.62 9.70 1.14
CA ASP A 43 -41.40 10.42 2.40
C ASP A 43 -40.16 9.92 3.14
N LEU A 44 -40.03 8.60 3.22
CA LEU A 44 -39.00 7.91 3.98
C LEU A 44 -38.49 6.72 3.18
N VAL A 45 -37.17 6.59 3.09
CA VAL A 45 -36.51 5.43 2.53
C VAL A 45 -35.72 4.74 3.64
N LEU A 46 -35.97 3.45 3.84
CA LEU A 46 -35.32 2.62 4.86
C LEU A 46 -34.40 1.60 4.20
N THR A 47 -33.14 1.60 4.62
CA THR A 47 -32.12 0.71 4.08
C THR A 47 -31.27 0.05 5.15
N GLY A 48 -30.51 -0.98 4.77
CA GLY A 48 -29.62 -1.72 5.66
C GLY A 48 -28.21 -1.77 5.09
N HIS A 49 -27.64 -2.98 5.06
CA HIS A 49 -26.32 -3.33 4.48
C HIS A 49 -25.12 -2.69 5.16
N SER A 50 -25.12 -1.37 5.33
CA SER A 50 -24.12 -0.66 6.12
C SER A 50 -24.41 -0.84 7.61
N HIS A 51 -23.45 -1.39 8.35
CA HIS A 51 -23.57 -1.72 9.76
C HIS A 51 -23.41 -0.49 10.65
N ILE A 52 -24.38 0.43 10.55
CA ILE A 52 -24.43 1.71 11.25
C ILE A 52 -25.88 2.24 11.25
N TYR A 53 -26.16 3.22 12.11
CA TYR A 53 -27.32 4.09 11.96
C TYR A 53 -26.91 5.42 11.32
N GLU A 54 -27.52 5.75 10.19
CA GLU A 54 -27.34 7.04 9.50
C GLU A 54 -28.71 7.59 9.11
N ARG A 55 -28.91 8.91 9.29
CA ARG A 55 -30.13 9.60 8.87
C ARG A 55 -29.77 10.88 8.13
N SER A 56 -30.35 11.07 6.95
CA SER A 56 -30.20 12.30 6.17
C SER A 56 -31.00 13.47 6.75
N MET A 57 -30.64 14.66 6.29
CA MET A 57 -31.55 15.82 6.29
C MET A 57 -32.71 15.58 5.32
N LEU A 58 -33.72 16.47 5.30
CA LEU A 58 -34.74 16.42 4.25
C LEU A 58 -34.09 16.86 2.93
N MET A 59 -34.05 15.97 1.95
CA MET A 59 -33.26 16.14 0.74
C MET A 59 -34.01 15.73 -0.52
N ASP A 60 -33.55 16.22 -1.66
CA ASP A 60 -34.08 15.89 -2.99
C ASP A 60 -32.98 16.06 -4.05
N GLY A 61 -32.86 15.10 -4.96
CA GLY A 61 -32.06 15.21 -6.19
C GLY A 61 -30.57 14.89 -6.09
N ALA A 62 -30.07 14.37 -4.96
CA ALA A 62 -28.62 14.19 -4.74
C ALA A 62 -28.04 12.96 -5.46
N TYR A 63 -28.14 12.88 -6.78
CA TYR A 63 -27.83 11.65 -7.52
C TYR A 63 -26.35 11.45 -7.87
N ASP A 64 -25.55 12.50 -7.76
CA ASP A 64 -24.15 12.50 -8.21
C ASP A 64 -23.19 11.78 -7.23
N THR A 65 -22.00 11.48 -7.74
CA THR A 65 -20.87 10.92 -6.98
C THR A 65 -19.62 11.76 -7.26
N PRO A 66 -18.91 12.27 -6.23
CA PRO A 66 -19.21 12.14 -4.80
C PRO A 66 -20.49 12.91 -4.42
N THR A 67 -21.21 12.39 -3.44
CA THR A 67 -22.41 13.06 -2.90
C THR A 67 -22.01 14.41 -2.30
N VAL A 68 -22.78 15.46 -2.57
CA VAL A 68 -22.64 16.78 -1.91
C VAL A 68 -23.96 17.21 -1.29
N ALA A 69 -23.92 18.06 -0.26
CA ALA A 69 -25.14 18.60 0.35
C ALA A 69 -25.65 19.85 -0.39
N LYS A 70 -24.73 20.71 -0.86
CA LYS A 70 -25.06 21.99 -1.48
C LYS A 70 -25.99 21.80 -2.69
N GLY A 71 -27.14 22.47 -2.64
CA GLY A 71 -28.15 22.40 -3.70
C GLY A 71 -29.11 21.22 -3.57
N PHE A 72 -28.92 20.29 -2.63
CA PHE A 72 -29.78 19.09 -2.52
C PHE A 72 -30.56 19.00 -1.21
N ILE A 73 -30.27 19.85 -0.23
CA ILE A 73 -31.00 19.88 1.05
C ILE A 73 -32.14 20.89 1.00
N LEU A 74 -33.32 20.45 1.44
CA LEU A 74 -34.53 21.27 1.56
C LEU A 74 -34.72 21.77 2.99
N ASP A 75 -34.39 20.95 3.99
CA ASP A 75 -34.47 21.30 5.40
C ASP A 75 -33.35 20.58 6.19
N ASP A 76 -32.46 21.36 6.81
CA ASP A 76 -31.32 20.87 7.58
C ASP A 76 -31.55 20.88 9.11
N LYS A 77 -32.78 21.11 9.57
CA LYS A 77 -33.17 20.97 10.98
C LYS A 77 -33.04 19.53 11.46
N ASP A 78 -33.15 19.30 12.77
CA ASP A 78 -33.11 17.95 13.39
C ASP A 78 -34.35 17.11 13.15
N GLY A 79 -35.46 17.74 12.81
CA GLY A 79 -36.74 17.06 12.63
C GLY A 79 -37.38 16.68 13.96
N ASP A 80 -36.75 16.95 15.10
CA ASP A 80 -37.29 16.61 16.42
C ASP A 80 -38.33 17.67 16.81
N PRO A 81 -39.61 17.30 17.03
CA PRO A 81 -40.62 18.21 17.55
C PRO A 81 -40.24 18.91 18.86
N LYS A 82 -39.32 18.33 19.64
CA LYS A 82 -38.79 18.89 20.89
C LYS A 82 -37.50 19.71 20.69
N GLY A 83 -36.91 19.65 19.49
CA GLY A 83 -35.67 20.33 19.12
C GLY A 83 -35.93 21.48 18.15
N GLU A 84 -35.35 21.41 16.95
CA GLU A 84 -35.50 22.42 15.89
C GLU A 84 -36.86 22.33 15.16
N GLY A 85 -37.70 21.34 15.51
CA GLY A 85 -39.06 21.15 15.00
C GLY A 85 -39.16 20.09 13.90
N SER A 86 -40.37 19.57 13.68
CA SER A 86 -40.65 18.57 12.64
C SER A 86 -40.37 19.09 11.23
N TYR A 87 -39.92 18.18 10.34
CA TYR A 87 -39.92 18.42 8.91
C TYR A 87 -41.34 18.60 8.40
N LYS A 88 -41.51 19.40 7.35
CA LYS A 88 -42.82 19.74 6.77
C LYS A 88 -42.88 19.30 5.31
N LYS A 89 -43.98 18.65 4.92
CA LYS A 89 -44.33 18.33 3.52
C LYS A 89 -45.79 18.70 3.29
N SER A 90 -46.22 18.88 2.05
CA SER A 90 -47.63 19.17 1.75
C SER A 90 -48.49 17.91 1.96
N PRO A 91 -49.81 18.05 2.21
CA PRO A 91 -50.73 16.92 2.19
C PRO A 91 -50.62 16.11 0.89
N GLY A 92 -50.66 14.78 0.99
CA GLY A 92 -50.60 13.85 -0.15
C GLY A 92 -49.19 13.42 -0.55
N LEU A 93 -49.08 12.83 -1.75
CA LEU A 93 -47.84 12.45 -2.41
C LEU A 93 -47.47 13.52 -3.43
N ASN A 94 -46.43 14.27 -3.13
CA ASN A 94 -45.98 15.39 -3.97
C ASN A 94 -44.57 15.09 -4.46
N PRO A 95 -44.36 14.99 -5.78
CA PRO A 95 -43.04 14.79 -6.38
C PRO A 95 -42.06 15.86 -5.89
N HIS A 96 -40.83 15.45 -5.57
CA HIS A 96 -39.73 16.36 -5.22
C HIS A 96 -39.95 17.31 -4.02
N GLU A 97 -40.89 17.00 -3.11
CA GLU A 97 -41.01 17.69 -1.81
C GLU A 97 -40.05 17.14 -0.74
N GLY A 98 -39.10 16.30 -1.14
CA GLY A 98 -38.04 15.77 -0.31
C GLY A 98 -38.35 14.46 0.38
N THR A 99 -37.26 13.77 0.73
CA THR A 99 -37.23 12.44 1.31
C THR A 99 -36.21 12.40 2.44
N ILE A 100 -36.52 11.66 3.50
CA ILE A 100 -35.55 11.31 4.53
C ILE A 100 -35.01 9.91 4.23
N GLN A 101 -33.69 9.77 4.21
CA GLN A 101 -32.98 8.51 4.02
C GLN A 101 -32.50 8.02 5.37
N VAL A 102 -32.83 6.77 5.73
CA VAL A 102 -32.32 6.14 6.94
C VAL A 102 -31.63 4.83 6.58
N VAL A 103 -30.39 4.69 7.04
CA VAL A 103 -29.67 3.42 7.08
C VAL A 103 -29.82 2.87 8.49
N ALA A 104 -30.47 1.73 8.63
CA ALA A 104 -30.73 1.07 9.91
C ALA A 104 -30.05 -0.31 10.00
N GLY A 105 -28.87 -0.49 9.39
CA GLY A 105 -28.14 -1.77 9.36
C GLY A 105 -27.41 -2.16 10.65
N HIS A 106 -27.70 -1.48 11.75
CA HIS A 106 -27.08 -1.61 13.07
C HIS A 106 -27.66 -2.66 14.04
N GLY A 107 -28.47 -3.61 13.57
CA GLY A 107 -29.24 -4.52 14.44
C GLY A 107 -28.43 -5.58 15.22
N GLY A 108 -27.20 -5.92 14.82
CA GLY A 108 -26.41 -6.93 15.55
C GLY A 108 -25.04 -7.29 14.98
N THR A 109 -24.78 -7.04 13.70
CA THR A 109 -23.45 -7.25 13.09
C THR A 109 -22.46 -6.15 13.50
N GLY A 110 -21.16 -6.45 13.49
CA GLY A 110 -20.09 -5.53 13.89
C GLY A 110 -20.19 -4.16 13.23
N LEU A 111 -20.31 -3.12 14.06
CA LEU A 111 -20.51 -1.74 13.66
C LEU A 111 -19.24 -1.15 13.03
N MET A 112 -19.38 -0.37 11.97
CA MET A 112 -18.26 0.31 11.34
C MET A 112 -18.66 1.66 10.76
N ARG A 113 -17.71 2.60 10.77
CA ARG A 113 -17.80 3.89 10.08
C ARG A 113 -16.53 4.12 9.27
N ARG A 114 -16.69 4.45 7.99
CA ARG A 114 -15.62 4.84 7.07
C ARG A 114 -15.50 6.35 6.92
N GLY A 115 -16.60 7.09 7.06
CA GLY A 115 -16.63 8.53 6.80
C GLY A 115 -17.84 9.24 7.36
N THR A 116 -18.09 10.44 6.85
CA THR A 116 -19.28 11.24 7.10
C THR A 116 -19.87 11.61 5.75
N MET A 117 -21.08 11.15 5.45
CA MET A 117 -21.74 11.52 4.21
C MET A 117 -22.31 12.95 4.32
N PRO A 118 -22.06 13.88 3.37
CA PRO A 118 -22.39 15.30 3.54
C PRO A 118 -23.88 15.61 3.82
N ILE A 119 -24.78 14.77 3.31
CA ILE A 119 -26.23 14.93 3.46
C ILE A 119 -26.78 14.44 4.82
N MET A 120 -25.94 13.85 5.68
CA MET A 120 -26.38 13.23 6.93
C MET A 120 -26.62 14.26 8.03
N LYS A 121 -27.74 14.13 8.73
CA LYS A 121 -28.04 14.86 9.97
C LYS A 121 -27.54 14.11 11.21
N ARG A 122 -27.61 12.78 11.18
CA ARG A 122 -27.16 11.90 12.28
C ARG A 122 -26.37 10.72 11.73
N VAL A 123 -25.29 10.38 12.43
CA VAL A 123 -24.46 9.20 12.20
C VAL A 123 -24.09 8.62 13.56
N LEU A 124 -24.65 7.47 13.91
CA LEU A 124 -24.50 6.85 15.22
C LEU A 124 -23.88 5.46 15.08
N LEU A 125 -22.74 5.26 15.73
CA LEU A 125 -22.03 3.98 15.76
C LEU A 125 -22.45 3.18 17.00
N GLU A 126 -23.70 2.76 17.04
CA GLU A 126 -24.26 1.97 18.14
C GLU A 126 -25.34 1.01 17.61
N HIS A 127 -25.64 -0.03 18.39
CA HIS A 127 -26.69 -0.99 18.04
C HIS A 127 -28.06 -0.49 18.48
N GLY A 128 -29.08 -0.80 17.70
CA GLY A 128 -30.46 -0.47 18.03
C GLY A 128 -31.45 -0.84 16.94
N SER A 129 -32.63 -0.23 17.05
CA SER A 129 -33.77 -0.41 16.14
C SER A 129 -34.41 0.95 15.86
N LEU A 130 -34.96 1.10 14.66
CA LEU A 130 -35.80 2.25 14.28
C LEU A 130 -37.27 1.85 14.42
N ILE A 131 -38.05 2.67 15.12
CA ILE A 131 -39.51 2.56 15.23
C ILE A 131 -40.11 3.71 14.44
N VAL A 132 -41.09 3.43 13.59
CA VAL A 132 -41.86 4.43 12.84
C VAL A 132 -43.32 4.31 13.23
N GLU A 133 -43.93 5.42 13.65
CA GLU A 133 -45.33 5.52 14.04
C GLU A 133 -46.02 6.57 13.18
N ILE A 134 -47.18 6.24 12.60
CA ILE A 134 -47.96 7.15 11.75
C ILE A 134 -49.32 7.41 12.40
N LYS A 135 -49.66 8.69 12.58
CA LYS A 135 -50.93 9.18 13.11
C LYS A 135 -51.49 10.26 12.20
N GLY A 136 -52.38 9.88 11.28
CA GLY A 136 -52.97 10.80 10.31
C GLY A 136 -51.90 11.47 9.44
N ASP A 137 -51.80 12.79 9.54
CA ASP A 137 -50.85 13.61 8.76
C ASP A 137 -49.48 13.76 9.45
N ARG A 138 -49.21 13.00 10.52
CA ARG A 138 -47.91 13.00 11.20
C ARG A 138 -47.27 11.61 11.21
N MET A 139 -45.97 11.56 10.88
CA MET A 139 -45.12 10.40 11.07
C MET A 139 -44.02 10.75 12.06
N ASP A 140 -43.86 9.95 13.10
CA ASP A 140 -42.80 10.04 14.09
C ASP A 140 -41.86 8.83 13.95
N ALA A 141 -40.55 9.06 14.04
CA ALA A 141 -39.54 8.03 13.96
C ALA A 141 -38.55 8.17 15.12
N ILE A 142 -38.23 7.04 15.77
CA ILE A 142 -37.40 6.97 16.96
C ILE A 142 -36.36 5.87 16.79
N MET A 143 -35.08 6.22 16.91
CA MET A 143 -34.02 5.23 17.08
C MET A 143 -33.87 4.91 18.57
N LEU A 144 -34.12 3.66 18.94
CA LEU A 144 -33.86 3.11 20.26
C LEU A 144 -32.58 2.29 20.23
N ASN A 145 -31.62 2.65 21.08
CA ASN A 145 -30.40 1.85 21.20
C ASN A 145 -30.64 0.57 22.03
N LYS A 146 -29.65 -0.32 22.05
CA LYS A 146 -29.72 -1.60 22.78
C LYS A 146 -29.97 -1.49 24.30
N LYS A 147 -29.87 -0.30 24.89
CA LYS A 147 -30.18 -0.03 26.31
C LYS A 147 -31.61 0.50 26.52
N GLY A 148 -32.41 0.61 25.46
CA GLY A 148 -33.74 1.21 25.49
C GLY A 148 -33.73 2.73 25.55
N VAL A 149 -32.60 3.39 25.29
CA VAL A 149 -32.50 4.86 25.27
C VAL A 149 -32.79 5.37 23.87
N VAL A 150 -33.55 6.46 23.77
CA VAL A 150 -33.78 7.20 22.53
C VAL A 150 -32.51 7.96 22.16
N SER A 151 -31.85 7.55 21.08
CA SER A 151 -30.62 8.21 20.60
C SER A 151 -30.84 9.14 19.41
N ASP A 152 -31.94 8.98 18.69
CA ASP A 152 -32.38 9.90 17.64
C ASP A 152 -33.91 9.91 17.55
N ARG A 153 -34.45 11.07 17.14
CA ARG A 153 -35.89 11.30 16.96
C ARG A 153 -36.08 12.29 15.82
N PHE A 154 -37.05 12.02 14.96
CA PHE A 154 -37.51 13.00 13.97
C PHE A 154 -38.97 12.74 13.61
N SER A 155 -39.62 13.75 13.04
CA SER A 155 -41.00 13.67 12.57
C SER A 155 -41.18 14.41 11.26
N ILE A 156 -42.14 13.94 10.46
CA ILE A 156 -42.67 14.63 9.28
C ILE A 156 -44.13 14.99 9.57
N ASP A 157 -44.50 16.25 9.31
CA ASP A 157 -45.87 16.77 9.44
C ASP A 157 -46.37 17.26 8.08
N LYS A 158 -47.48 16.67 7.63
CA LYS A 158 -48.17 16.90 6.35
C LYS A 158 -49.46 17.72 6.49
N SER A 159 -49.72 18.35 7.63
CA SER A 159 -50.99 19.05 7.89
C SER A 159 -51.19 20.35 7.08
N LYS A 160 -50.13 20.90 6.48
CA LYS A 160 -50.17 22.18 5.76
C LYS A 160 -49.35 22.12 4.49
N LYS A 161 -49.83 22.82 3.45
CA LYS A 161 -49.07 23.00 2.20
C LYS A 161 -47.76 23.73 2.47
N VAL A 162 -46.68 23.28 1.85
CA VAL A 162 -45.34 23.88 1.95
C VAL A 162 -44.89 24.45 0.60
N THR A 163 -43.84 25.27 0.64
CA THR A 163 -43.13 25.70 -0.57
C THR A 163 -41.71 25.17 -0.49
N VAL A 164 -41.33 24.33 -1.45
CA VAL A 164 -40.00 23.73 -1.51
C VAL A 164 -38.95 24.79 -1.82
N LYS A 165 -37.88 24.83 -1.02
CA LYS A 165 -36.71 25.68 -1.25
C LYS A 165 -35.45 24.89 -0.93
N ARG A 166 -34.44 24.97 -1.82
CA ARG A 166 -33.11 24.38 -1.57
C ARG A 166 -32.27 25.35 -0.74
N LEU A 167 -31.58 24.82 0.27
CA LEU A 167 -30.69 25.61 1.11
C LEU A 167 -29.37 25.89 0.38
N ALA A 168 -28.98 27.17 0.32
CA ALA A 168 -27.73 27.58 -0.31
C ALA A 168 -26.48 27.12 0.49
N LYS A 169 -26.62 26.98 1.81
CA LYS A 169 -25.55 26.61 2.76
C LYS A 169 -26.10 25.61 3.80
N PRO A 170 -26.30 24.35 3.43
CA PRO A 170 -26.79 23.35 4.37
C PRO A 170 -25.75 23.04 5.45
N ARG A 171 -26.21 22.62 6.63
CA ARG A 171 -25.36 22.07 7.69
C ARG A 171 -24.63 20.82 7.20
N GLU A 172 -23.33 20.74 7.51
CA GLU A 172 -22.53 19.54 7.32
C GLU A 172 -21.99 19.04 8.67
N LEU A 173 -21.99 17.73 8.86
CA LEU A 173 -21.37 17.11 10.02
C LEU A 173 -19.84 17.17 9.91
N ALA A 174 -19.16 17.16 11.06
CA ALA A 174 -17.70 17.12 11.09
C ALA A 174 -17.16 15.90 10.29
N PRO A 175 -16.04 16.08 9.57
CA PRO A 175 -15.41 14.97 8.85
C PRO A 175 -14.99 13.88 9.84
N PHE A 176 -15.15 12.63 9.44
CA PHE A 176 -14.68 11.49 10.20
C PHE A 176 -13.41 10.93 9.57
N VAL A 177 -12.40 10.69 10.41
CA VAL A 177 -11.16 10.01 10.01
C VAL A 177 -10.92 8.87 10.98
N ASN A 178 -10.83 7.65 10.46
CA ASN A 178 -10.41 6.51 11.26
C ASN A 178 -8.88 6.52 11.42
N LEU A 179 -8.41 7.01 12.56
CA LEU A 179 -6.98 7.13 12.83
C LEU A 179 -6.24 5.78 12.79
N ASN A 180 -6.93 4.64 13.03
CA ASN A 180 -6.32 3.31 12.97
C ASN A 180 -5.97 2.84 11.55
N TRP A 181 -6.53 3.48 10.52
CA TRP A 181 -6.28 3.12 9.11
C TRP A 181 -5.23 4.01 8.45
N LEU A 182 -4.68 4.97 9.19
CA LEU A 182 -3.60 5.80 8.70
C LEU A 182 -2.31 5.00 8.63
N SER A 183 -1.48 5.38 7.66
CA SER A 183 -0.09 4.92 7.58
C SER A 183 0.84 6.10 7.36
N ALA A 184 1.98 6.04 8.02
CA ALA A 184 3.09 6.94 7.86
C ALA A 184 4.23 6.25 7.11
N SER A 185 5.18 7.04 6.63
CA SER A 185 6.36 6.53 5.95
C SER A 185 7.62 7.21 6.44
N ALA A 186 8.75 6.55 6.22
CA ALA A 186 10.06 7.14 6.36
C ALA A 186 10.93 6.82 5.13
N THR A 187 11.74 7.79 4.74
CA THR A 187 12.67 7.66 3.62
C THR A 187 14.06 8.09 4.03
N MET A 188 15.06 7.47 3.39
CA MET A 188 16.47 7.81 3.52
C MET A 188 16.87 8.78 2.41
N ASP A 189 17.73 9.75 2.72
CA ASP A 189 18.40 10.52 1.68
C ASP A 189 19.55 9.74 1.00
N ASP A 190 20.07 10.29 -0.09
CA ASP A 190 21.20 9.71 -0.85
C ASP A 190 22.53 9.75 -0.10
N THR A 191 22.69 10.64 0.89
CA THR A 191 23.94 10.71 1.67
C THR A 191 24.07 9.52 2.61
N LEU A 192 22.94 9.10 3.18
CA LEU A 192 22.85 7.97 4.10
C LEU A 192 23.22 6.65 3.41
N THR A 193 22.98 6.50 2.11
CA THR A 193 23.43 5.32 1.35
C THR A 193 24.93 5.36 1.04
N LYS A 194 25.47 6.52 0.64
CA LYS A 194 26.87 6.67 0.22
C LYS A 194 27.86 6.72 1.39
N LYS A 195 27.52 7.48 2.44
CA LYS A 195 28.38 7.75 3.59
C LYS A 195 28.01 6.91 4.82
N LYS A 196 26.90 6.15 4.76
CA LYS A 196 26.32 5.42 5.89
C LYS A 196 25.91 6.32 7.07
N SER A 197 25.81 7.62 6.80
CA SER A 197 25.33 8.67 7.71
C SER A 197 24.64 9.76 6.89
N GLY A 198 23.58 10.35 7.43
CA GLY A 198 22.70 11.26 6.69
C GLY A 198 21.39 11.50 7.43
N VAL A 199 20.33 11.81 6.68
CA VAL A 199 19.02 12.16 7.23
C VAL A 199 17.95 11.12 6.89
N LEU A 200 17.16 10.75 7.90
CA LEU A 200 15.87 10.09 7.74
C LEU A 200 14.76 11.14 7.79
N THR A 201 13.80 11.05 6.87
CA THR A 201 12.63 11.91 6.86
C THR A 201 11.38 11.08 7.10
N THR A 202 10.59 11.40 8.13
CA THR A 202 9.28 10.78 8.37
C THR A 202 8.17 11.68 7.86
N VAL A 203 7.10 11.08 7.37
CA VAL A 203 5.90 11.78 6.90
C VAL A 203 4.67 11.16 7.56
N VAL A 204 4.00 11.97 8.38
CA VAL A 204 2.65 11.70 8.89
C VAL A 204 1.65 12.26 7.87
N PRO A 205 0.65 11.48 7.42
CA PRO A 205 -0.32 11.93 6.43
C PRO A 205 -1.17 13.10 6.96
N ALA A 206 -1.82 13.83 6.04
CA ALA A 206 -2.73 14.89 6.40
C ALA A 206 -3.95 14.33 7.16
N ILE A 207 -4.26 14.93 8.31
CA ILE A 207 -5.41 14.56 9.14
C ILE A 207 -6.30 15.79 9.25
N HIS A 208 -7.56 15.68 8.85
CA HIS A 208 -8.53 16.79 8.87
C HIS A 208 -9.27 16.90 10.21
N LEU A 209 -8.54 16.70 11.31
CA LEU A 209 -9.03 16.82 12.68
C LEU A 209 -8.12 17.81 13.43
N LYS A 210 -8.72 18.62 14.30
CA LYS A 210 -7.98 19.53 15.19
C LYS A 210 -7.62 18.83 16.51
N GLY A 211 -6.61 19.33 17.22
CA GLY A 211 -6.22 18.81 18.54
C GLY A 211 -5.57 17.42 18.53
N ILE A 212 -5.09 16.96 17.37
CA ILE A 212 -4.37 15.69 17.27
C ILE A 212 -2.90 15.92 17.59
N LYS A 213 -2.37 15.21 18.60
CA LYS A 213 -0.95 15.19 18.93
C LYS A 213 -0.28 13.97 18.33
N ALA A 214 1.03 14.01 18.12
CA ALA A 214 1.78 12.84 17.65
C ALA A 214 3.07 12.62 18.44
N SER A 215 3.49 11.37 18.55
CA SER A 215 4.81 10.98 19.01
C SER A 215 5.43 10.04 17.98
N ILE A 216 6.63 10.38 17.53
CA ILE A 216 7.41 9.62 16.56
C ILE A 216 8.62 9.06 17.31
N SER A 217 8.82 7.75 17.27
CA SER A 217 9.95 7.10 17.95
C SER A 217 10.56 5.99 17.13
N TRP A 218 11.86 5.78 17.32
CA TRP A 218 12.64 4.75 16.64
C TRP A 218 13.14 3.69 17.62
N ASP A 219 12.92 2.43 17.26
CA ASP A 219 13.52 1.28 17.95
C ASP A 219 14.66 0.72 17.12
N THR A 220 15.88 0.96 17.60
CA THR A 220 17.13 0.51 16.98
C THR A 220 17.69 -0.76 17.64
N LYS A 221 16.96 -1.39 18.57
CA LYS A 221 17.42 -2.59 19.26
C LYS A 221 17.69 -3.71 18.24
N ASN A 222 18.83 -4.39 18.42
CA ASN A 222 19.32 -5.46 17.53
C ASN A 222 19.57 -5.01 16.08
N THR A 223 19.81 -3.71 15.88
CA THR A 223 20.22 -3.16 14.57
C THR A 223 21.58 -2.48 14.70
N SER A 224 22.19 -2.13 13.56
CA SER A 224 23.43 -1.33 13.56
C SER A 224 23.19 0.18 13.54
N TRP A 225 21.93 0.61 13.69
CA TRP A 225 21.51 1.99 13.49
C TRP A 225 21.67 2.85 14.73
N SER A 226 22.13 4.07 14.53
CA SER A 226 22.00 5.18 15.47
C SER A 226 21.07 6.22 14.85
N ILE A 227 20.09 6.71 15.62
CA ILE A 227 19.12 7.72 15.18
C ILE A 227 18.94 8.75 16.28
N GLU A 228 19.09 10.04 15.92
CA GLU A 228 19.01 11.16 16.84
C GLU A 228 18.14 12.30 16.27
N PRO A 229 17.16 12.81 17.05
CA PRO A 229 16.72 12.31 18.35
C PRO A 229 16.01 10.95 18.23
N LYS A 230 16.02 10.12 19.28
CA LYS A 230 15.32 8.83 19.24
C LYS A 230 13.80 8.97 19.20
N THR A 231 13.28 10.03 19.81
CA THR A 231 11.85 10.34 19.90
C THR A 231 11.62 11.83 19.69
N VAL A 232 10.56 12.17 18.96
CA VAL A 232 10.03 13.53 18.79
C VAL A 232 8.56 13.54 19.23
N ALA A 233 8.20 14.51 20.06
CA ALA A 233 6.81 14.81 20.38
C ALA A 233 6.35 16.02 19.54
N ILE A 234 5.17 15.89 18.95
CA ILE A 234 4.52 16.94 18.16
C ILE A 234 3.28 17.37 18.96
N PRO A 235 3.31 18.56 19.59
CA PRO A 235 2.25 19.01 20.49
C PRO A 235 0.89 19.08 19.82
N GLU A 236 0.84 19.43 18.53
CA GLU A 236 -0.36 19.42 17.70
C GLU A 236 0.01 19.32 16.21
N LEU A 237 -0.72 18.48 15.46
CA LEU A 237 -0.64 18.38 14.01
C LEU A 237 -1.51 19.46 13.36
N GLU A 238 -1.00 20.06 12.28
CA GLU A 238 -1.78 21.02 11.51
C GLU A 238 -2.87 20.30 10.69
N SER A 239 -4.14 20.66 10.94
CA SER A 239 -5.28 20.04 10.27
C SER A 239 -5.19 20.20 8.76
N GLY A 240 -5.37 19.09 8.03
CA GLY A 240 -5.36 19.05 6.56
C GLY A 240 -3.97 19.12 5.93
N LYS A 241 -2.88 19.20 6.71
CA LYS A 241 -1.51 19.19 6.18
C LYS A 241 -0.72 17.96 6.61
N LYS A 242 0.17 17.50 5.73
CA LYS A 242 1.16 16.46 6.06
C LYS A 242 2.18 17.05 7.02
N THR A 243 2.66 16.24 7.96
CA THR A 243 3.71 16.65 8.91
C THR A 243 4.99 15.87 8.63
N THR A 244 6.08 16.61 8.44
CA THR A 244 7.40 16.04 8.13
C THR A 244 8.36 16.27 9.28
N ASN A 245 9.16 15.26 9.64
CA ASN A 245 10.23 15.40 10.63
C ASN A 245 11.52 14.76 10.12
N THR A 246 12.65 15.32 10.51
CA THR A 246 13.97 14.84 10.09
C THR A 246 14.78 14.34 11.28
N PHE A 247 15.55 13.28 11.06
CA PHE A 247 16.39 12.64 12.06
C PHE A 247 17.80 12.44 11.50
N LYS A 248 18.83 12.75 12.28
CA LYS A 248 20.19 12.34 11.95
C LYS A 248 20.29 10.84 12.17
N ALA A 249 20.84 10.13 11.19
CA ALA A 249 20.96 8.69 11.25
C ALA A 249 22.32 8.21 10.74
N SER A 250 22.76 7.06 11.25
CA SER A 250 23.91 6.33 10.73
C SER A 250 23.78 4.83 10.95
N PHE A 251 24.51 4.03 10.18
CA PHE A 251 24.62 2.58 10.36
C PHE A 251 26.05 2.10 10.04
N LYS A 252 26.43 0.91 10.52
CA LYS A 252 27.84 0.45 10.45
C LYS A 252 28.24 -0.14 9.09
N ARG A 253 27.61 -1.26 8.70
CA ARG A 253 28.03 -2.08 7.55
C ARG A 253 27.01 -2.06 6.42
N VAL A 254 25.82 -2.58 6.71
CA VAL A 254 24.64 -2.60 5.84
C VAL A 254 23.45 -2.02 6.60
N PRO A 255 22.44 -1.46 5.91
CA PRO A 255 21.27 -0.87 6.56
C PRO A 255 20.31 -1.91 7.17
N PHE A 256 20.62 -3.20 7.09
CA PHE A 256 19.77 -4.27 7.62
C PHE A 256 20.39 -4.95 8.85
N PRO A 257 19.57 -5.34 9.86
CA PRO A 257 18.12 -5.14 9.95
C PRO A 257 17.74 -3.66 10.13
N LEU A 258 16.57 -3.29 9.61
CA LEU A 258 16.05 -1.92 9.69
C LEU A 258 15.53 -1.59 11.09
N PRO A 259 15.68 -0.34 11.54
CA PRO A 259 15.06 0.13 12.78
C PRO A 259 13.54 0.19 12.60
N LYS A 260 12.79 -0.03 13.68
CA LYS A 260 11.32 0.05 13.65
C LYS A 260 10.87 1.47 13.95
N LEU A 261 10.12 2.06 13.03
CA LEU A 261 9.42 3.32 13.25
C LEU A 261 8.10 3.05 13.98
N LYS A 262 7.84 3.80 15.04
CA LYS A 262 6.56 3.80 15.77
C LYS A 262 6.00 5.21 15.77
N ILE A 263 4.75 5.36 15.34
CA ILE A 263 4.02 6.61 15.43
C ILE A 263 2.73 6.40 16.22
N THR A 264 2.58 7.20 17.26
CA THR A 264 1.38 7.21 18.11
C THR A 264 0.69 8.55 17.96
N LEU A 265 -0.57 8.54 17.54
CA LEU A 265 -1.45 9.70 17.54
C LEU A 265 -2.24 9.74 18.85
N THR A 266 -2.49 10.93 19.38
CA THR A 266 -3.38 11.14 20.54
C THR A 266 -4.45 12.13 20.15
N ASP A 267 -5.72 11.77 20.32
CA ASP A 267 -6.83 12.68 20.05
C ASP A 267 -7.08 13.67 21.21
N LYS A 268 -8.02 14.59 21.00
CA LYS A 268 -8.40 15.63 21.97
C LYS A 268 -8.88 15.07 23.32
N ASP A 269 -9.39 13.84 23.32
CA ASP A 269 -9.93 13.16 24.50
C ASP A 269 -8.86 12.28 25.18
N GLY A 270 -7.61 12.33 24.70
CA GLY A 270 -6.48 11.62 25.26
C GLY A 270 -6.33 10.17 24.79
N LYS A 271 -7.19 9.70 23.88
CA LYS A 271 -7.13 8.33 23.36
C LYS A 271 -5.99 8.20 22.34
N LYS A 272 -5.26 7.09 22.42
CA LYS A 272 -4.05 6.82 21.63
C LYS A 272 -4.31 5.84 20.50
N TYR A 273 -3.65 6.07 19.37
CA TYR A 273 -3.74 5.26 18.15
C TYR A 273 -2.33 4.99 17.63
N SER A 274 -1.98 3.70 17.49
CA SER A 274 -0.73 3.30 16.84
C SER A 274 -1.00 3.12 15.36
N ILE A 275 -0.34 3.92 14.52
CA ILE A 275 -0.55 3.88 13.06
C ILE A 275 0.54 3.06 12.38
N GLY A 276 0.22 2.46 11.24
CA GLY A 276 1.21 1.70 10.46
C GLY A 276 2.36 2.61 10.01
N ALA A 277 3.60 2.15 10.10
CA ALA A 277 4.75 2.95 9.69
C ALA A 277 5.88 2.06 9.15
N GLY A 278 6.48 2.47 8.03
CA GLY A 278 7.56 1.72 7.38
C GLY A 278 8.70 2.63 6.94
N LEU A 279 9.93 2.10 7.02
CA LEU A 279 11.12 2.71 6.44
C LEU A 279 11.40 2.07 5.09
N HIS A 280 11.39 2.87 4.03
CA HIS A 280 11.79 2.44 2.70
C HIS A 280 13.27 2.75 2.47
N VAL A 281 14.04 1.71 2.17
CA VAL A 281 15.46 1.83 1.81
C VAL A 281 15.54 1.92 0.28
N PRO A 282 16.03 3.04 -0.30
CA PRO A 282 16.29 3.11 -1.72
C PRO A 282 17.46 2.18 -2.09
N ALA A 283 17.71 2.00 -3.38
CA ALA A 283 18.89 1.28 -3.83
C ALA A 283 20.18 1.90 -3.25
N TYR A 284 20.93 1.09 -2.50
CA TYR A 284 22.08 1.54 -1.71
C TYR A 284 23.40 0.90 -2.14
N ARG A 285 23.36 0.05 -3.17
CA ARG A 285 24.52 -0.66 -3.70
C ARG A 285 24.86 -0.18 -5.10
N SER A 286 26.15 -0.10 -5.41
CA SER A 286 26.64 0.18 -6.75
C SER A 286 27.94 -0.55 -7.04
N ILE A 287 28.13 -0.95 -8.30
CA ILE A 287 29.38 -1.52 -8.82
C ILE A 287 29.72 -0.90 -10.17
N VAL A 288 31.02 -0.72 -10.43
CA VAL A 288 31.55 -0.36 -11.76
C VAL A 288 32.05 -1.64 -12.44
N ILE A 289 31.56 -1.90 -13.66
CA ILE A 289 32.01 -3.02 -14.49
C ILE A 289 33.27 -2.58 -15.23
N LYS A 290 34.43 -3.02 -14.76
CA LYS A 290 35.73 -2.58 -15.30
C LYS A 290 36.19 -3.46 -16.47
N ARG A 291 36.98 -2.88 -17.38
CA ARG A 291 37.63 -3.64 -18.46
C ARG A 291 38.62 -4.62 -17.86
N MET A 292 38.51 -5.89 -18.24
CA MET A 292 39.46 -6.93 -17.83
C MET A 292 40.71 -6.85 -18.70
N LYS A 293 41.89 -7.04 -18.07
CA LYS A 293 43.19 -7.06 -18.76
C LYS A 293 43.49 -8.42 -19.38
N THR A 294 43.10 -9.47 -18.68
CA THR A 294 43.24 -10.87 -19.09
C THR A 294 41.89 -11.35 -19.61
N ALA A 295 41.90 -12.14 -20.69
CA ALA A 295 40.70 -12.83 -21.12
C ALA A 295 40.30 -13.85 -20.04
N PRO A 296 39.11 -13.77 -19.43
CA PRO A 296 38.65 -14.80 -18.51
C PRO A 296 38.46 -16.14 -19.22
N VAL A 297 38.58 -17.24 -18.48
CA VAL A 297 38.30 -18.60 -18.94
C VAL A 297 37.18 -19.20 -18.09
N LEU A 298 36.12 -19.71 -18.72
CA LEU A 298 35.04 -20.40 -17.99
C LEU A 298 35.48 -21.82 -17.62
N ASP A 299 36.11 -21.99 -16.46
CA ASP A 299 36.62 -23.27 -15.95
C ASP A 299 36.13 -23.62 -14.53
N GLY A 300 35.26 -22.78 -13.97
CA GLY A 300 34.72 -22.88 -12.63
C GLY A 300 35.72 -22.45 -11.56
N THR A 301 36.74 -21.67 -11.90
CA THR A 301 37.72 -21.09 -10.97
C THR A 301 37.70 -19.56 -11.09
N LEU A 302 38.16 -18.86 -10.06
CA LEU A 302 38.33 -17.39 -10.11
C LEU A 302 39.82 -17.08 -10.02
N ALA A 303 40.52 -17.12 -11.15
CA ALA A 303 41.97 -16.95 -11.16
C ALA A 303 42.35 -15.50 -10.83
N LYS A 304 43.35 -15.31 -9.97
CA LYS A 304 43.74 -13.98 -9.45
C LYS A 304 44.13 -12.98 -10.56
N ASN A 305 44.71 -13.47 -11.66
CA ASN A 305 45.10 -12.68 -12.83
C ASN A 305 43.89 -12.24 -13.68
N GLU A 306 42.74 -12.91 -13.58
CA GLU A 306 41.52 -12.58 -14.32
C GLU A 306 40.68 -11.55 -13.55
N ILE A 307 40.40 -11.83 -12.27
CA ILE A 307 39.61 -10.93 -11.40
C ILE A 307 40.43 -9.76 -10.85
N GLY A 308 41.75 -9.74 -11.11
CA GLY A 308 42.67 -8.71 -10.66
C GLY A 308 42.23 -7.30 -11.13
N GLY A 309 41.93 -6.43 -10.17
CA GLY A 309 41.48 -5.05 -10.42
C GLY A 309 39.96 -4.86 -10.48
N LEU A 310 39.17 -5.93 -10.51
CA LEU A 310 37.71 -5.87 -10.38
C LEU A 310 37.29 -5.58 -8.94
N ASP A 311 36.14 -4.93 -8.77
CA ASP A 311 35.61 -4.64 -7.45
C ASP A 311 34.90 -5.87 -6.87
N LYS A 312 35.37 -6.35 -5.73
CA LYS A 312 34.72 -7.43 -4.99
C LYS A 312 33.42 -6.94 -4.34
N GLN A 313 32.31 -7.60 -4.64
CA GLN A 313 31.05 -7.42 -3.95
C GLN A 313 30.80 -8.56 -2.98
N SER A 314 30.12 -8.27 -1.87
CA SER A 314 29.80 -9.21 -0.80
C SER A 314 28.60 -8.72 0.01
N ASP A 315 28.40 -9.31 1.20
CA ASP A 315 27.48 -8.83 2.22
C ASP A 315 26.03 -8.90 1.76
N LEU A 316 25.66 -10.06 1.20
CA LEU A 316 24.27 -10.35 0.88
C LEU A 316 23.47 -10.40 2.17
N VAL A 317 22.29 -9.80 2.11
CA VAL A 317 21.33 -9.69 3.22
C VAL A 317 20.26 -10.75 3.02
N THR A 318 19.79 -11.38 4.10
CA THR A 318 18.67 -12.33 4.03
C THR A 318 17.46 -11.69 3.36
N TYR A 319 16.64 -12.45 2.63
CA TYR A 319 15.39 -11.94 2.03
C TYR A 319 14.43 -11.35 3.07
N GLY A 320 14.48 -11.89 4.29
CA GLY A 320 13.77 -11.34 5.44
C GLY A 320 14.38 -10.06 5.99
N GLY A 321 15.45 -9.49 5.43
CA GLY A 321 16.08 -8.26 5.92
C GLY A 321 16.47 -8.31 7.39
N THR A 322 16.77 -9.50 7.92
CA THR A 322 17.08 -9.72 9.35
C THR A 322 18.55 -9.52 9.66
N GLY A 323 19.39 -9.40 8.63
CA GLY A 323 20.83 -9.21 8.74
C GLY A 323 21.56 -9.81 7.54
N LEU A 324 22.87 -9.95 7.67
CA LEU A 324 23.69 -10.67 6.70
C LEU A 324 23.25 -12.14 6.62
N ALA A 325 23.28 -12.69 5.41
CA ALA A 325 23.09 -14.12 5.21
C ALA A 325 24.16 -14.94 5.92
N VAL A 326 23.80 -16.12 6.41
CA VAL A 326 24.75 -17.07 6.99
C VAL A 326 25.64 -17.64 5.88
N ARG A 327 25.05 -18.04 4.75
CA ARG A 327 25.78 -18.46 3.56
C ARG A 327 26.05 -17.25 2.68
N GLN A 328 27.21 -16.65 2.91
CA GLN A 328 27.64 -15.50 2.13
C GLN A 328 28.00 -15.87 0.69
N THR A 329 27.78 -14.91 -0.19
CA THR A 329 28.22 -14.94 -1.59
C THR A 329 29.12 -13.74 -1.84
N GLN A 330 30.16 -13.94 -2.63
CA GLN A 330 31.01 -12.88 -3.15
C GLN A 330 30.96 -12.92 -4.67
N PHE A 331 31.07 -11.78 -5.33
CA PHE A 331 31.07 -11.75 -6.79
C PHE A 331 31.83 -10.57 -7.36
N TYR A 332 32.16 -10.68 -8.64
CA TYR A 332 32.91 -9.70 -9.41
C TYR A 332 32.21 -9.48 -10.75
N LEU A 333 32.16 -8.22 -11.21
CA LEU A 333 31.73 -7.89 -12.58
C LEU A 333 32.90 -7.26 -13.32
N GLY A 334 33.17 -7.77 -14.51
CA GLY A 334 34.11 -7.20 -15.46
C GLY A 334 33.54 -7.23 -16.87
N TYR A 335 34.22 -6.63 -17.82
CA TYR A 335 33.91 -6.83 -19.23
C TYR A 335 35.19 -7.09 -20.04
N PHE A 336 35.09 -7.96 -21.04
CA PHE A 336 36.15 -8.27 -21.96
C PHE A 336 35.58 -8.37 -23.37
N LYS A 337 36.09 -7.54 -24.30
CA LYS A 337 35.46 -7.31 -25.61
C LYS A 337 33.96 -6.98 -25.40
N ASP A 338 33.06 -7.68 -26.10
CA ASP A 338 31.62 -7.41 -26.10
C ASP A 338 30.82 -8.31 -25.14
N PHE A 339 31.45 -8.75 -24.05
CA PHE A 339 30.83 -9.59 -23.03
C PHE A 339 31.05 -9.04 -21.63
N ILE A 340 30.01 -9.08 -20.79
CA ILE A 340 30.14 -8.96 -19.34
C ILE A 340 30.57 -10.31 -18.79
N TYR A 341 31.60 -10.32 -17.96
CA TYR A 341 31.98 -11.44 -17.12
C TYR A 341 31.41 -11.28 -15.72
N ILE A 342 30.84 -12.36 -15.19
CA ILE A 342 30.43 -12.45 -13.78
C ILE A 342 31.06 -13.69 -13.18
N GLY A 343 31.92 -13.49 -12.18
CA GLY A 343 32.45 -14.55 -11.34
C GLY A 343 31.79 -14.51 -9.96
N ILE A 344 31.18 -15.61 -9.53
CA ILE A 344 30.40 -15.71 -8.29
C ILE A 344 30.97 -16.84 -7.44
N GLU A 345 31.37 -16.52 -6.23
CA GLU A 345 31.83 -17.48 -5.23
C GLU A 345 30.76 -17.61 -4.13
N ASN A 346 30.17 -18.79 -4.00
CA ASN A 346 29.10 -19.07 -3.05
C ASN A 346 29.62 -19.97 -1.94
N PHE A 347 29.82 -19.42 -0.74
CA PHE A 347 30.31 -20.18 0.41
C PHE A 347 29.18 -21.06 0.96
N ASP A 348 29.43 -22.36 1.00
CA ASP A 348 28.48 -23.35 1.48
C ASP A 348 29.23 -24.61 1.95
N PRO A 349 29.32 -24.89 3.26
CA PRO A 349 29.99 -26.08 3.77
C PRO A 349 29.32 -27.39 3.32
N ASN A 350 28.09 -27.30 2.78
CA ASN A 350 27.34 -28.43 2.22
C ASN A 350 27.32 -28.42 0.67
N SER A 351 28.26 -27.71 0.03
CA SER A 351 28.33 -27.55 -1.43
C SER A 351 28.33 -28.88 -2.21
N MET A 352 28.86 -29.95 -1.63
CA MET A 352 28.87 -31.28 -2.26
C MET A 352 27.49 -31.97 -2.27
N ASN A 353 26.54 -31.55 -1.42
CA ASN A 353 25.21 -32.18 -1.27
C ASN A 353 24.04 -31.22 -1.55
N LEU A 354 24.24 -30.25 -2.45
CA LEU A 354 23.21 -29.28 -2.86
C LEU A 354 22.08 -29.95 -3.67
N LYS A 355 20.88 -29.36 -3.59
CA LYS A 355 19.70 -29.78 -4.36
C LYS A 355 19.71 -29.13 -5.73
N THR A 356 20.12 -29.91 -6.72
CA THR A 356 20.19 -29.54 -8.13
C THR A 356 19.77 -30.75 -8.99
N PRO A 357 18.48 -31.07 -9.06
CA PRO A 357 18.00 -32.13 -9.93
C PRO A 357 18.42 -31.86 -11.38
N LYS A 358 18.47 -32.89 -12.22
CA LYS A 358 18.74 -32.73 -13.64
C LYS A 358 17.66 -31.83 -14.25
N ARG A 359 18.04 -30.65 -14.73
CA ARG A 359 17.16 -29.68 -15.39
C ARG A 359 17.28 -29.79 -16.90
N LYS A 360 16.19 -29.49 -17.61
CA LYS A 360 16.26 -29.12 -19.04
C LYS A 360 16.69 -27.66 -19.17
N PHE A 361 17.15 -27.28 -20.35
CA PHE A 361 17.37 -25.87 -20.67
C PHE A 361 16.07 -25.07 -20.46
N ASP A 362 16.17 -23.88 -19.84
CA ASP A 362 15.04 -23.02 -19.47
C ASP A 362 13.92 -23.69 -18.66
N ASP A 363 14.31 -24.57 -17.71
CA ASP A 363 13.36 -25.09 -16.73
C ASP A 363 12.92 -23.98 -15.76
N GLY A 364 11.66 -23.53 -15.89
CA GLY A 364 11.04 -22.55 -15.00
C GLY A 364 10.94 -22.95 -13.53
N MET A 365 11.34 -24.18 -13.16
CA MET A 365 11.50 -24.63 -11.78
C MET A 365 12.89 -24.34 -11.18
N MET A 366 13.75 -23.57 -11.87
CA MET A 366 15.09 -23.20 -11.39
C MET A 366 15.10 -22.51 -10.02
N TRP A 367 14.02 -21.82 -9.67
CA TRP A 367 13.85 -21.18 -8.35
C TRP A 367 13.84 -22.20 -7.19
N ALA A 368 13.61 -23.49 -7.47
CA ALA A 368 13.57 -24.57 -6.49
C ALA A 368 14.90 -25.34 -6.35
N ASP A 369 15.99 -24.80 -6.93
CA ASP A 369 17.35 -25.33 -6.84
C ASP A 369 18.23 -24.44 -5.94
N ASP A 370 19.36 -25.00 -5.50
CA ASP A 370 20.47 -24.18 -5.00
C ASP A 370 21.08 -23.38 -6.16
N SER A 371 20.69 -22.10 -6.26
CA SER A 371 20.97 -21.26 -7.43
C SER A 371 21.43 -19.83 -7.09
N ASN A 372 22.01 -19.18 -8.08
CA ASN A 372 22.13 -17.73 -8.17
C ASN A 372 21.07 -17.19 -9.13
N GLU A 373 20.45 -16.07 -8.80
CA GLU A 373 19.62 -15.30 -9.74
C GLU A 373 20.22 -13.92 -9.97
N ILE A 374 20.28 -13.51 -11.23
CA ILE A 374 20.92 -12.28 -11.68
C ILE A 374 19.89 -11.50 -12.48
N PHE A 375 19.76 -10.22 -12.14
CA PHE A 375 18.75 -9.36 -12.74
C PHE A 375 19.36 -8.11 -13.36
N PHE A 376 18.84 -7.72 -14.52
CA PHE A 376 19.20 -6.48 -15.20
C PHE A 376 17.98 -5.72 -15.66
N HIS A 377 17.97 -4.40 -15.47
CA HIS A 377 16.95 -3.53 -16.05
C HIS A 377 17.51 -2.16 -16.43
N ARG A 378 17.36 -1.79 -17.71
CA ARG A 378 17.67 -0.45 -18.21
C ARG A 378 16.44 0.44 -18.09
N LYS A 379 16.62 1.70 -17.69
CA LYS A 379 15.51 2.66 -17.57
C LYS A 379 14.84 2.93 -18.92
N ASP A 380 15.60 2.85 -20.01
CA ASP A 380 15.15 3.11 -21.38
C ASP A 380 14.67 1.85 -22.13
N SER A 381 14.49 0.72 -21.43
CA SER A 381 13.94 -0.51 -22.01
C SER A 381 12.75 -1.03 -21.20
N LYS A 382 11.85 -1.74 -21.89
CA LYS A 382 10.81 -2.55 -21.25
C LYS A 382 11.33 -3.91 -20.79
N ASP A 383 12.46 -4.36 -21.34
CA ASP A 383 13.08 -5.62 -20.97
C ASP A 383 13.54 -5.60 -19.51
N PHE A 384 13.04 -6.57 -18.76
CA PHE A 384 13.51 -6.89 -17.43
C PHE A 384 14.11 -8.30 -17.44
N LEU A 385 15.43 -8.36 -17.51
CA LEU A 385 16.16 -9.60 -17.74
C LEU A 385 16.41 -10.32 -16.42
N GLN A 386 16.11 -11.61 -16.38
CA GLN A 386 16.41 -12.50 -15.27
C GLN A 386 17.16 -13.72 -15.81
N LEU A 387 18.26 -14.06 -15.14
CA LEU A 387 19.02 -15.28 -15.39
C LEU A 387 19.11 -16.03 -14.05
N ALA A 388 18.84 -17.33 -14.05
CA ALA A 388 18.98 -18.19 -12.89
C ALA A 388 19.91 -19.35 -13.22
N ILE A 389 20.92 -19.57 -12.38
CA ILE A 389 21.98 -20.55 -12.61
C ILE A 389 22.13 -21.40 -11.35
N ASN A 390 21.89 -22.71 -11.45
CA ASN A 390 22.06 -23.62 -10.32
C ASN A 390 23.53 -24.05 -10.14
N ALA A 391 23.82 -24.72 -9.02
CA ALA A 391 25.17 -25.20 -8.69
C ALA A 391 25.71 -26.34 -9.59
N ASN A 392 25.01 -26.71 -10.66
CA ASN A 392 25.47 -27.61 -11.71
C ASN A 392 25.67 -26.88 -13.06
N GLY A 393 25.48 -25.57 -13.12
CA GLY A 393 25.63 -24.78 -14.34
C GLY A 393 24.43 -24.87 -15.29
N ASN A 394 23.26 -25.30 -14.83
CA ASN A 394 22.05 -25.20 -15.64
C ASN A 394 21.56 -23.74 -15.64
N LEU A 395 21.28 -23.21 -16.84
CA LEU A 395 20.76 -21.87 -17.04
C LEU A 395 19.26 -21.90 -17.31
N PHE A 396 18.56 -20.97 -16.67
CA PHE A 396 17.24 -20.48 -17.05
C PHE A 396 17.36 -18.98 -17.32
N ASP A 397 16.76 -18.49 -18.41
CA ASP A 397 16.71 -17.07 -18.66
C ASP A 397 15.36 -16.58 -19.21
N VAL A 398 15.04 -15.30 -18.97
CA VAL A 398 13.78 -14.69 -19.41
C VAL A 398 13.89 -13.16 -19.49
N SER A 399 13.18 -12.55 -20.45
CA SER A 399 12.89 -11.11 -20.44
C SER A 399 11.44 -10.88 -20.03
N LEU A 400 11.23 -10.38 -18.81
CA LEU A 400 9.94 -9.95 -18.33
C LEU A 400 9.63 -8.55 -18.91
N GLY A 401 8.47 -8.37 -19.54
CA GLY A 401 8.06 -7.09 -20.14
C GLY A 401 8.62 -6.80 -21.54
N GLY A 402 9.58 -7.60 -22.01
CA GLY A 402 10.02 -7.62 -23.41
C GLY A 402 9.05 -8.35 -24.34
N PRO A 403 9.09 -8.11 -25.66
CA PRO A 403 8.13 -8.70 -26.62
C PRO A 403 8.28 -10.22 -26.77
N LYS A 404 9.48 -10.77 -26.51
CA LYS A 404 9.74 -12.21 -26.57
C LYS A 404 9.34 -12.95 -25.28
N GLY A 405 9.16 -12.24 -24.16
CA GLY A 405 8.73 -12.84 -22.91
C GLY A 405 9.57 -14.08 -22.51
N PRO A 406 8.92 -15.19 -22.14
CA PRO A 406 9.58 -16.48 -21.82
C PRO A 406 10.36 -17.14 -22.98
N ALA A 407 10.19 -16.70 -24.23
CA ALA A 407 10.94 -17.23 -25.39
C ALA A 407 12.19 -16.39 -25.72
N TRP A 408 12.50 -15.38 -24.90
CA TRP A 408 13.76 -14.66 -24.99
C TRP A 408 14.93 -15.57 -24.59
N ASN A 409 16.11 -15.34 -25.16
CA ASN A 409 17.30 -16.12 -24.85
C ASN A 409 18.50 -15.18 -24.70
N SER A 410 19.27 -15.33 -23.61
CA SER A 410 20.41 -14.47 -23.31
C SER A 410 21.65 -14.77 -24.18
N ASN A 411 21.73 -15.98 -24.76
CA ASN A 411 22.95 -16.58 -25.34
C ASN A 411 24.15 -16.58 -24.37
N ALA A 412 23.88 -16.56 -23.06
CA ALA A 412 24.93 -16.61 -22.05
C ALA A 412 25.64 -17.96 -22.05
N LYS A 413 26.95 -17.93 -21.78
CA LYS A 413 27.73 -19.14 -21.50
C LYS A 413 27.99 -19.19 -20.00
N VAL A 414 27.66 -20.32 -19.37
CA VAL A 414 27.79 -20.49 -17.93
C VAL A 414 28.49 -21.80 -17.58
N ILE A 415 29.26 -21.79 -16.51
CA ILE A 415 29.77 -23.00 -15.86
C ILE A 415 29.62 -22.85 -14.36
N SER A 416 29.33 -23.96 -13.67
CA SER A 416 29.46 -24.02 -12.22
C SER A 416 30.32 -25.21 -11.81
N LYS A 417 31.15 -25.00 -10.79
CA LYS A 417 32.04 -26.02 -10.23
C LYS A 417 31.94 -26.05 -8.72
N ARG A 418 31.79 -27.25 -8.17
CA ARG A 418 31.68 -27.49 -6.73
C ARG A 418 33.03 -27.79 -6.12
N TYR A 419 33.21 -27.26 -4.93
CA TYR A 419 34.29 -27.54 -4.01
C TYR A 419 33.68 -27.99 -2.68
N LYS A 420 34.53 -28.43 -1.74
CA LYS A 420 34.08 -28.94 -0.44
C LYS A 420 33.26 -27.91 0.34
N ASP A 421 33.68 -26.64 0.32
CA ASP A 421 33.19 -25.55 1.17
C ASP A 421 32.53 -24.40 0.39
N LYS A 422 32.46 -24.53 -0.93
CA LYS A 422 31.91 -23.51 -1.82
C LYS A 422 31.58 -24.09 -3.19
N TRP A 423 30.90 -23.31 -4.00
CA TRP A 423 30.80 -23.55 -5.43
C TRP A 423 30.93 -22.22 -6.17
N ILE A 424 31.51 -22.29 -7.35
CA ILE A 424 31.81 -21.12 -8.18
C ILE A 424 30.93 -21.19 -9.40
N THR A 425 30.37 -20.04 -9.79
CA THR A 425 29.68 -19.84 -11.06
C THR A 425 30.39 -18.77 -11.85
N GLU A 426 30.64 -19.05 -13.12
CA GLU A 426 31.16 -18.07 -14.05
C GLU A 426 30.21 -17.90 -15.23
N CYS A 427 30.03 -16.65 -15.66
CA CYS A 427 29.11 -16.30 -16.74
C CYS A 427 29.78 -15.37 -17.75
N PHE A 428 29.65 -15.67 -19.04
CA PHE A 428 29.79 -14.69 -20.12
C PHE A 428 28.42 -14.29 -20.63
N LEU A 429 28.10 -13.01 -20.48
CA LEU A 429 26.87 -12.40 -20.93
C LEU A 429 27.16 -11.52 -22.14
N PRO A 430 26.71 -11.87 -23.36
CA PRO A 430 26.97 -11.05 -24.53
C PRO A 430 26.24 -9.71 -24.44
N PHE A 431 26.87 -8.63 -24.90
CA PHE A 431 26.21 -7.31 -24.97
C PHE A 431 24.93 -7.34 -25.82
N SER A 432 24.85 -8.26 -26.79
CA SER A 432 23.67 -8.48 -27.63
C SER A 432 22.44 -9.00 -26.88
N MET A 433 22.58 -9.42 -25.61
CA MET A 433 21.42 -9.75 -24.77
C MET A 433 20.55 -8.51 -24.48
N PHE A 434 21.16 -7.32 -24.51
CA PHE A 434 20.44 -6.07 -24.32
C PHE A 434 19.88 -5.58 -25.66
N ALA A 435 18.64 -5.06 -25.64
CA ALA A 435 18.01 -4.49 -26.84
C ALA A 435 18.81 -3.35 -27.47
N LYS A 436 19.64 -2.66 -26.67
CA LYS A 436 20.64 -1.69 -27.14
C LYS A 436 22.01 -2.13 -26.62
N PRO A 437 23.07 -2.12 -27.47
CA PRO A 437 24.43 -2.40 -27.04
C PRO A 437 24.84 -1.53 -25.85
N LEU A 438 25.67 -2.09 -24.98
CA LEU A 438 26.23 -1.36 -23.84
C LEU A 438 27.40 -0.49 -24.28
N ALA A 439 27.44 0.74 -23.75
CA ALA A 439 28.53 1.68 -23.94
C ALA A 439 29.17 2.09 -22.60
N ALA A 440 30.39 2.63 -22.66
CA ALA A 440 31.04 3.21 -21.48
C ALA A 440 30.16 4.28 -20.82
N GLY A 441 30.00 4.21 -19.50
CA GLY A 441 29.14 5.11 -18.73
C GLY A 441 27.66 4.70 -18.65
N ASP A 442 27.21 3.69 -19.41
CA ASP A 442 25.86 3.17 -19.28
C ASP A 442 25.58 2.70 -17.85
N LYS A 443 24.42 3.08 -17.31
CA LYS A 443 24.00 2.76 -15.94
C LYS A 443 22.66 2.04 -15.97
N PHE A 444 22.59 0.91 -15.28
CA PHE A 444 21.39 0.07 -15.20
C PHE A 444 21.19 -0.53 -13.81
N ARG A 445 19.97 -0.99 -13.55
CA ARG A 445 19.64 -1.71 -12.32
C ARG A 445 20.23 -3.10 -12.39
N PHE A 446 20.87 -3.52 -11.29
CA PHE A 446 21.49 -4.81 -11.14
C PHE A 446 21.20 -5.39 -9.76
N ASN A 447 20.92 -6.69 -9.70
CA ASN A 447 20.90 -7.42 -8.45
C ASN A 447 21.40 -8.85 -8.63
N LEU A 448 21.96 -9.39 -7.56
CA LEU A 448 22.35 -10.79 -7.46
C LEU A 448 21.70 -11.37 -6.20
N LEU A 449 21.04 -12.50 -6.37
CA LEU A 449 20.38 -13.25 -5.33
C LEU A 449 21.00 -14.64 -5.22
N ARG A 450 20.92 -15.21 -4.03
CA ARG A 450 21.32 -16.58 -3.72
C ARG A 450 20.17 -17.29 -3.05
N THR A 451 19.78 -18.43 -3.59
CA THR A 451 18.91 -19.40 -2.94
C THR A 451 19.77 -20.59 -2.49
N SER A 452 19.79 -20.86 -1.20
CA SER A 452 20.32 -22.08 -0.61
C SER A 452 19.19 -22.87 0.03
N LEU A 453 19.14 -24.19 -0.17
CA LEU A 453 18.00 -25.02 0.24
C LEU A 453 18.33 -25.97 1.40
N LYS A 454 19.61 -26.28 1.62
CA LYS A 454 20.06 -27.23 2.65
C LYS A 454 21.24 -26.70 3.45
N PRO A 455 21.44 -27.11 4.71
CA PRO A 455 20.47 -27.86 5.54
C PRO A 455 19.19 -27.06 5.83
N GLU A 456 19.29 -25.74 5.98
CA GLU A 456 18.14 -24.85 6.12
C GLU A 456 18.01 -23.92 4.90
N LYS A 457 16.77 -23.69 4.46
CA LYS A 457 16.49 -22.79 3.35
C LYS A 457 16.84 -21.35 3.73
N GLU A 458 17.69 -20.73 2.93
CA GLU A 458 18.08 -19.32 3.05
C GLU A 458 18.03 -18.66 1.67
N MET A 459 17.36 -17.52 1.57
CA MET A 459 17.44 -16.66 0.40
C MET A 459 18.13 -15.37 0.81
N SER A 460 19.01 -14.85 -0.05
CA SER A 460 19.73 -13.61 0.21
C SER A 460 19.93 -12.79 -1.06
N GLN A 461 20.16 -11.49 -0.88
CA GLN A 461 20.17 -10.50 -1.95
C GLN A 461 21.30 -9.48 -1.72
N TRP A 462 21.96 -9.04 -2.79
CA TRP A 462 23.03 -8.04 -2.71
C TRP A 462 22.47 -6.64 -2.38
N SER A 463 21.42 -6.24 -3.12
CA SER A 463 20.58 -5.08 -2.81
C SER A 463 19.20 -5.58 -2.40
N HIS A 464 18.85 -5.39 -1.12
CA HIS A 464 17.63 -5.94 -0.54
C HIS A 464 16.35 -5.26 -1.09
N THR A 465 15.31 -6.04 -1.40
CA THR A 465 14.09 -5.56 -2.09
C THR A 465 12.93 -5.22 -1.16
N ASN A 466 13.24 -4.76 0.06
CA ASN A 466 12.28 -4.39 1.11
C ASN A 466 11.17 -5.44 1.39
N ARG A 467 11.45 -6.72 1.13
CA ARG A 467 10.51 -7.86 1.28
C ARG A 467 9.26 -7.77 0.40
N ILE A 468 9.26 -6.95 -0.64
CA ILE A 468 8.12 -6.78 -1.54
C ILE A 468 8.08 -7.94 -2.55
N SER A 469 9.17 -8.10 -3.31
CA SER A 469 9.33 -9.17 -4.30
C SER A 469 10.80 -9.28 -4.71
N ASN A 470 11.25 -10.45 -5.17
CA ASN A 470 12.55 -10.59 -5.83
C ASN A 470 12.62 -9.76 -7.13
N HIS A 471 11.47 -9.45 -7.73
CA HIS A 471 11.32 -8.70 -8.98
C HIS A 471 11.11 -7.19 -8.80
N ALA A 472 11.19 -6.67 -7.57
CA ALA A 472 11.01 -5.25 -7.25
C ALA A 472 12.25 -4.41 -7.64
N LYS A 473 12.40 -4.21 -8.96
CA LYS A 473 13.56 -3.62 -9.64
C LYS A 473 13.91 -2.19 -9.20
N GLU A 474 12.97 -1.46 -8.62
CA GLU A 474 13.17 -0.13 -8.06
C GLU A 474 14.17 -0.11 -6.88
N PHE A 475 14.32 -1.24 -6.18
CA PHE A 475 15.25 -1.42 -5.05
C PHE A 475 16.59 -2.04 -5.44
N PHE A 476 16.77 -2.44 -6.70
CA PHE A 476 18.02 -3.01 -7.17
C PHE A 476 19.13 -1.98 -7.15
N GLY A 477 20.34 -2.44 -6.87
CA GLY A 477 21.53 -1.62 -6.94
C GLY A 477 21.81 -1.16 -8.38
N PHE A 478 22.93 -0.47 -8.56
CA PHE A 478 23.34 0.01 -9.87
C PHE A 478 24.62 -0.67 -10.33
N ALA A 479 24.64 -1.10 -11.59
CA ALA A 479 25.86 -1.41 -12.30
C ALA A 479 26.12 -0.31 -13.34
N THR A 480 27.37 0.12 -13.46
CA THR A 480 27.80 1.15 -14.42
C THR A 480 28.95 0.61 -15.25
N MET A 481 28.86 0.71 -16.58
CA MET A 481 29.97 0.36 -17.46
C MET A 481 31.15 1.32 -17.23
N GLY A 482 32.31 0.77 -16.91
CA GLY A 482 33.55 1.53 -16.79
C GLY A 482 33.95 2.18 -18.12
N LYS A 483 34.78 3.22 -18.02
CA LYS A 483 35.39 3.86 -19.18
C LYS A 483 36.50 3.02 -19.78
#